data_AF-A0A535FBP4-F1
#
_entry.id   AF-A0A535FBP4-F1
#
_cell.length_a   1.000
_cell.length_b   1.000
_cell.length_c   1.000
_cell.angle_alpha   90.00
_cell.angle_beta   90.00
_cell.angle_gamma   90.00
#
_symmetry.space_group_name_H-M   'P 1'
#
loop_
_entity.id
_entity.type
_entity.pdbx_description
1 polymer ?
#
loop_
_entity_poly.entity_id
_entity_poly.type
_entity_poly.pdbx_seq_one_letter_code
_entity_poly.pdbx_strand_id
1 'polypeptide(L)'
;MRSGCRIPYPVVRDSEAFDLSIAKIIHASLRQQTGSLIPLQNSYFLPHGKRWALQREGDNGTSTSELQPITAEGVVAHSKLIDHDPTVIVEFINNTIREMASQFSRLMYQVVGSAADEVGNTVSRADYATLADTFLEMMRKIKFSVTKDGSVSLPEIHVHPSNAKRFIDELRRQPASFSREVQVIKAQKRLSALEDELARLKKFYSQQESEERE
;
A
#
# COMPACT_ATOMS: atom_id res chain seq x y z
N MET A 1 -50.33 -8.61 31.64
CA MET A 1 -49.27 -7.85 32.34
C MET A 1 -48.19 -8.82 32.79
N ARG A 2 -47.05 -8.87 32.10
CA ARG A 2 -45.85 -9.55 32.59
C ARG A 2 -44.81 -8.49 32.89
N SER A 3 -44.44 -8.41 34.15
CA SER A 3 -43.51 -7.48 34.76
C SER A 3 -42.18 -7.42 34.01
N GLY A 4 -41.68 -6.20 33.82
CA GLY A 4 -40.47 -5.90 33.06
C GLY A 4 -39.27 -6.75 33.43
N CYS A 5 -38.73 -7.45 32.44
CA CYS A 5 -37.36 -7.93 32.48
C CYS A 5 -36.46 -6.68 32.45
N ARG A 6 -35.95 -6.26 33.61
CA ARG A 6 -34.90 -5.24 33.68
C ARG A 6 -33.65 -5.85 33.06
N ILE A 7 -33.34 -5.45 31.83
CA ILE A 7 -32.05 -5.74 31.21
C ILE A 7 -31.00 -5.10 32.14
N PRO A 8 -30.05 -5.87 32.71
CA PRO A 8 -29.13 -5.37 33.73
C PRO A 8 -28.21 -4.23 33.25
N TYR A 9 -28.18 -3.98 31.94
CA TYR A 9 -27.57 -2.82 31.31
C TYR A 9 -28.54 -2.23 30.28
N PRO A 10 -29.30 -1.17 30.60
CA PRO A 10 -30.27 -0.58 29.67
C PRO A 10 -29.63 0.07 28.44
N VAL A 11 -28.30 0.21 28.42
CA VAL A 11 -27.52 0.96 27.42
C VAL A 11 -26.85 0.07 26.38
N VAL A 12 -27.03 -1.26 26.41
CA VAL A 12 -26.27 -2.20 25.54
C VAL A 12 -26.45 -1.89 24.06
N ARG A 13 -27.68 -1.60 23.63
CA ARG A 13 -27.94 -1.27 22.21
C ARG A 13 -27.30 0.05 21.80
N ASP A 14 -27.34 1.05 22.68
CA ASP A 14 -26.78 2.37 22.39
C ASP A 14 -25.25 2.34 22.44
N SER A 15 -24.65 1.54 23.33
CA SER A 15 -23.19 1.32 23.37
C SER A 15 -22.72 0.53 22.15
N GLU A 16 -23.42 -0.53 21.74
CA GLU A 16 -23.09 -1.27 20.52
C GLU A 16 -23.20 -0.37 19.28
N ALA A 17 -24.24 0.45 19.18
CA ALA A 17 -24.41 1.41 18.09
C ALA A 17 -23.28 2.46 18.09
N PHE A 18 -22.88 2.94 19.26
CA PHE A 18 -21.76 3.86 19.43
C PHE A 18 -20.43 3.23 19.00
N ASP A 19 -20.10 2.02 19.48
CA ASP A 19 -18.88 1.30 19.11
C ASP A 19 -18.82 1.02 17.60
N LEU A 20 -19.94 0.62 17.00
CA LEU A 20 -20.04 0.44 15.56
C LEU A 20 -19.84 1.75 14.79
N SER A 21 -20.32 2.87 15.33
CA SER A 21 -20.12 4.18 14.70
C SER A 21 -18.65 4.61 14.73
N ILE A 22 -17.95 4.39 15.85
CA ILE A 22 -16.52 4.63 16.00
C ILE A 22 -15.73 3.75 15.03
N ALA A 23 -16.02 2.45 15.01
CA ALA A 23 -15.36 1.50 14.11
C ALA A 23 -15.52 1.90 12.64
N LYS A 24 -16.72 2.36 12.23
CA LYS A 24 -16.96 2.88 10.87
C LYS A 24 -16.13 4.13 10.57
N ILE A 25 -16.04 5.07 11.50
CA ILE A 25 -15.24 6.30 11.34
C ILE A 25 -13.75 5.96 11.18
N ILE A 26 -13.23 5.08 12.06
CA ILE A 26 -11.84 4.62 12.00
C ILE A 26 -11.58 3.91 10.67
N HIS A 27 -12.45 2.98 10.27
CA HIS A 27 -12.30 2.26 9.01
C HIS A 27 -12.33 3.18 7.78
N ALA A 28 -13.26 4.14 7.73
CA ALA A 28 -13.34 5.11 6.63
C ALA A 28 -12.07 5.98 6.56
N SER A 29 -11.61 6.47 7.71
CA SER A 29 -10.41 7.31 7.80
C SER A 29 -9.14 6.55 7.44
N LEU A 30 -9.02 5.31 7.93
CA LEU A 30 -7.91 4.44 7.58
C LEU A 30 -7.91 4.14 6.08
N ARG A 31 -9.06 3.83 5.49
CA ARG A 31 -9.19 3.62 4.03
C ARG A 31 -8.78 4.85 3.23
N GLN A 32 -9.07 6.05 3.72
CA GLN A 32 -8.62 7.28 3.08
C GLN A 32 -7.08 7.43 3.15
N GLN A 33 -6.47 7.14 4.30
CA GLN A 33 -5.02 7.22 4.45
C GLN A 33 -4.29 6.14 3.64
N THR A 34 -4.78 4.90 3.64
CA THR A 34 -4.19 3.82 2.82
C THR A 34 -4.36 4.09 1.33
N GLY A 35 -5.47 4.74 0.93
CA GLY A 35 -5.71 5.18 -0.45
C GLY A 35 -4.68 6.16 -1.00
N SER A 36 -3.92 6.85 -0.15
CA SER A 36 -2.81 7.71 -0.56
C SER A 36 -1.56 6.94 -0.99
N LEU A 37 -1.43 5.68 -0.55
CA LEU A 37 -0.27 4.82 -0.84
C LEU A 37 -0.59 3.76 -1.89
N ILE A 38 -1.82 3.24 -1.89
CA ILE A 38 -2.25 2.18 -2.80
C ILE A 38 -3.61 2.56 -3.40
N PRO A 39 -3.78 2.44 -4.73
CA PRO A 39 -5.09 2.63 -5.35
C PRO A 39 -6.14 1.72 -4.73
N LEU A 40 -7.23 2.30 -4.22
CA LEU A 40 -8.30 1.55 -3.54
C LEU A 40 -8.99 0.50 -4.43
N GLN A 41 -8.86 0.64 -5.75
CA GLN A 41 -9.37 -0.30 -6.75
C GLN A 41 -8.58 -1.62 -6.75
N ASN A 42 -7.33 -1.58 -6.30
CA ASN A 42 -6.45 -2.75 -6.17
C ASN A 42 -6.48 -3.34 -4.75
N SER A 43 -7.37 -2.83 -3.88
CA SER A 43 -7.58 -3.37 -2.54
C SER A 43 -8.67 -4.44 -2.60
N TYR A 44 -8.27 -5.69 -2.34
CA TYR A 44 -9.19 -6.82 -2.27
C TYR A 44 -9.46 -7.17 -0.81
N PHE A 45 -10.75 -7.36 -0.49
CA PHE A 45 -11.14 -7.96 0.76
C PHE A 45 -11.31 -9.46 0.53
N LEU A 46 -10.48 -10.26 1.19
CA LEU A 46 -10.51 -11.70 1.10
C LEU A 46 -11.10 -12.25 2.40
N PRO A 47 -12.36 -12.73 2.41
CA PRO A 47 -13.05 -13.14 3.64
C PRO A 47 -12.52 -14.46 4.23
N HIS A 48 -11.54 -15.10 3.60
CA HIS A 48 -11.05 -16.42 3.97
C HIS A 48 -9.82 -16.36 4.88
N GLY A 49 -9.88 -17.04 6.03
CA GLY A 49 -8.74 -17.42 6.88
C GLY A 49 -7.70 -16.32 7.19
N LYS A 50 -6.54 -16.74 7.71
CA LYS A 50 -5.38 -15.86 7.92
C LYS A 50 -4.28 -16.05 6.87
N ARG A 51 -4.36 -17.11 6.07
CA ARG A 51 -3.29 -17.55 5.17
C ARG A 51 -3.86 -17.82 3.79
N TRP A 52 -3.09 -17.52 2.77
CA TRP A 52 -3.41 -17.86 1.39
C TRP A 52 -2.16 -18.36 0.67
N ALA A 53 -2.40 -19.13 -0.39
CA ALA A 53 -1.38 -19.64 -1.29
C ALA A 53 -1.65 -19.09 -2.68
N LEU A 54 -0.65 -18.44 -3.28
CA LEU A 54 -0.70 -17.99 -4.68
C LEU A 54 0.21 -18.89 -5.50
N GLN A 55 -0.38 -19.54 -6.50
CA GLN A 55 0.36 -20.20 -7.55
C GLN A 55 0.49 -19.22 -8.71
N ARG A 56 1.72 -18.78 -9.00
CA ARG A 56 2.00 -17.92 -10.16
C ARG A 56 2.43 -18.78 -11.33
N GLU A 57 1.98 -18.40 -12.52
CA GLU A 57 2.35 -19.08 -13.75
C GLU A 57 3.86 -18.93 -14.00
N GLY A 58 4.57 -20.04 -14.24
CA GLY A 58 6.03 -20.05 -14.46
C GLY A 58 6.88 -20.16 -13.20
N ASP A 59 6.27 -20.23 -12.01
CA ASP A 59 6.96 -20.52 -10.76
C ASP A 59 6.62 -21.96 -10.31
N ASN A 60 7.63 -22.78 -10.06
CA ASN A 60 7.43 -24.16 -9.57
C ASN A 60 7.07 -24.19 -8.08
N GLY A 61 7.09 -23.04 -7.40
CA GLY A 61 6.76 -22.87 -5.99
C GLY A 61 5.33 -22.42 -5.74
N THR A 62 4.73 -22.93 -4.65
CA THR A 62 3.53 -22.31 -4.06
C THR A 62 3.98 -21.22 -3.09
N SER A 63 3.77 -19.96 -3.47
CA SER A 63 4.05 -18.84 -2.55
C SER A 63 2.95 -18.78 -1.49
N THR A 64 3.32 -19.01 -0.22
CA THR A 64 2.38 -18.92 0.91
C THR A 64 2.57 -17.59 1.62
N SER A 65 1.47 -16.91 1.94
CA SER A 65 1.46 -15.64 2.65
C SER A 65 0.43 -15.65 3.77
N GLU A 66 0.63 -14.77 4.75
CA GLU A 66 -0.17 -14.68 5.97
C GLU A 66 -0.52 -13.22 6.29
N LEU A 67 -1.75 -12.99 6.76
CA LEU A 67 -2.21 -11.70 7.28
C LEU A 67 -1.32 -11.28 8.45
N GLN A 68 -0.70 -10.11 8.31
CA GLN A 68 0.02 -9.47 9.39
C GLN A 68 -0.95 -8.58 10.18
N PRO A 69 -1.07 -8.77 11.51
CA PRO A 69 -1.97 -7.96 12.30
C PRO A 69 -1.45 -6.53 12.42
N ILE A 70 -2.37 -5.56 12.29
CA ILE A 70 -2.15 -4.16 12.67
C ILE A 70 -2.98 -3.93 13.93
N THR A 71 -2.34 -3.52 15.01
CA THR A 71 -2.97 -3.31 16.32
C THR A 71 -2.78 -1.86 16.75
N ALA A 72 -3.73 -1.30 17.50
CA ALA A 72 -3.56 0.02 18.10
C ALA A 72 -4.11 -0.03 19.52
N GLU A 73 -3.44 0.68 20.42
CA GLU A 73 -3.78 0.68 21.85
C GLU A 73 -4.16 2.10 22.25
N GLY A 74 -5.40 2.29 22.67
CA GLY A 74 -5.84 3.58 23.20
C GLY A 74 -5.78 3.60 24.73
N VAL A 75 -5.09 4.59 25.28
CA VAL A 75 -5.07 4.84 26.72
C VAL A 75 -5.90 6.08 27.04
N VAL A 76 -6.88 5.92 27.93
CA VAL A 76 -7.71 7.01 28.42
C VAL A 76 -7.41 7.24 29.90
N ALA A 77 -7.04 8.47 30.26
CA ALA A 77 -6.79 8.83 31.65
C ALA A 77 -8.11 8.87 32.43
N HIS A 78 -8.13 8.24 33.61
CA HIS A 78 -9.31 8.18 34.47
C HIS A 78 -9.83 9.56 34.88
N SER A 79 -8.95 10.55 35.09
CA SER A 79 -9.34 11.92 35.41
C SER A 79 -10.24 12.53 34.34
N LYS A 80 -9.92 12.34 33.06
CA LYS A 80 -10.73 12.86 31.95
C LYS A 80 -12.12 12.22 31.87
N LEU A 81 -12.28 10.99 32.38
CA LEU A 81 -13.59 10.34 32.49
C LEU A 81 -14.44 10.96 33.60
N ILE A 82 -13.83 11.29 34.75
CA ILE A 82 -14.53 11.98 35.85
C ILE A 82 -15.02 13.36 35.39
N ASP A 83 -14.19 14.06 34.61
CA ASP A 83 -14.51 15.40 34.10
C ASP A 83 -15.53 15.39 32.94
N HIS A 84 -15.98 14.20 32.50
CA HIS A 84 -16.91 14.00 31.39
C HIS A 84 -16.49 14.74 30.10
N ASP A 85 -15.18 14.82 29.86
CA ASP A 85 -14.63 15.56 28.73
C ASP A 85 -14.87 14.79 27.41
N PRO A 86 -15.74 15.28 26.51
CA PRO A 86 -16.03 14.58 25.25
C PRO A 86 -14.85 14.59 24.28
N THR A 87 -13.83 15.43 24.49
CA THR A 87 -12.65 15.49 23.61
C THR A 87 -11.85 14.19 23.63
N VAL A 88 -11.94 13.42 24.72
CA VAL A 88 -11.31 12.09 24.88
C VAL A 88 -11.67 11.15 23.72
N ILE A 89 -12.94 11.17 23.28
CA ILE A 89 -13.41 10.29 22.20
C ILE A 89 -12.71 10.65 20.89
N VAL A 90 -12.59 11.95 20.60
CA VAL A 90 -11.94 12.45 19.39
C VAL A 90 -10.42 12.18 19.43
N GLU A 91 -9.78 12.40 20.58
CA GLU A 91 -8.36 12.07 20.79
C GLU A 91 -8.10 10.58 20.60
N PHE A 92 -8.95 9.71 21.17
CA PHE A 92 -8.88 8.27 21.01
C PHE A 92 -8.95 7.88 19.54
N ILE A 93 -9.99 8.32 18.83
CA ILE A 93 -10.18 8.02 17.39
C ILE A 93 -8.95 8.45 16.59
N ASN A 94 -8.47 9.69 16.79
CA ASN A 94 -7.33 10.22 16.04
C ASN A 94 -6.02 9.49 16.33
N ASN A 95 -5.77 9.12 17.59
CA ASN A 95 -4.58 8.36 17.97
C ASN A 95 -4.63 6.95 17.38
N THR A 96 -5.77 6.26 17.48
CA THR A 96 -5.97 4.94 16.87
C THR A 96 -5.74 4.98 15.36
N ILE A 97 -6.31 5.96 14.64
CA ILE A 97 -6.09 6.11 13.20
C ILE A 97 -4.60 6.32 12.90
N ARG A 98 -3.93 7.22 13.64
CA ARG A 98 -2.51 7.54 13.42
C ARG A 98 -1.61 6.32 13.63
N GLU A 99 -1.83 5.56 14.69
CA GLU A 99 -1.07 4.35 15.00
C GLU A 99 -1.28 3.27 13.94
N MET A 100 -2.53 2.98 13.59
CA MET A 100 -2.86 1.97 12.58
C MET A 100 -2.27 2.34 11.21
N ALA A 101 -2.36 3.61 10.80
CA ALA A 101 -1.83 4.05 9.52
C ALA A 101 -0.29 4.05 9.48
N SER A 102 0.36 4.40 10.59
CA SER A 102 1.82 4.29 10.73
C SER A 102 2.28 2.84 10.58
N GLN A 103 1.60 1.92 11.28
CA GLN A 103 1.90 0.49 11.19
C GLN A 103 1.64 -0.08 9.80
N PHE A 104 0.52 0.31 9.16
CA PHE A 104 0.24 -0.05 7.78
C PHE A 104 1.37 0.38 6.84
N SER A 105 1.80 1.64 6.93
CA SER A 105 2.85 2.18 6.07
C SER A 105 4.17 1.43 6.27
N ARG A 106 4.55 1.16 7.53
CA ARG A 106 5.75 0.39 7.85
C ARG A 106 5.68 -1.02 7.28
N LEU A 107 4.56 -1.71 7.49
CA LEU A 107 4.35 -3.07 6.98
C LEU A 107 4.40 -3.10 5.45
N MET A 108 3.76 -2.15 4.79
CA MET A 108 3.76 -2.04 3.34
C MET A 108 5.19 -1.91 2.79
N TYR A 109 5.98 -0.98 3.32
CA TYR A 109 7.37 -0.82 2.87
C TYR A 109 8.25 -2.03 3.20
N GLN A 110 8.00 -2.71 4.32
CA GLN A 110 8.70 -3.95 4.67
C GLN A 110 8.38 -5.07 3.67
N VAL A 111 7.10 -5.31 3.37
CA VAL A 111 6.68 -6.35 2.42
C VAL A 111 7.22 -6.08 1.02
N VAL A 112 7.15 -4.83 0.55
CA VAL A 112 7.70 -4.44 -0.75
C VAL A 112 9.23 -4.60 -0.78
N GLY A 113 9.92 -4.21 0.30
CA GLY A 113 11.37 -4.37 0.44
C GLY A 113 11.79 -5.84 0.41
N SER A 114 11.16 -6.70 1.21
CA SER A 114 11.45 -8.13 1.23
C SER A 114 11.18 -8.79 -0.13
N ALA A 115 10.07 -8.44 -0.80
CA ALA A 115 9.79 -8.94 -2.13
C ALA A 115 10.82 -8.48 -3.17
N ALA A 116 11.36 -7.26 -3.05
CA ALA A 116 12.43 -6.77 -3.92
C ALA A 116 13.76 -7.50 -3.65
N ASP A 117 14.09 -7.78 -2.38
CA ASP A 117 15.28 -8.53 -2.00
C ASP A 117 15.23 -9.98 -2.53
N GLU A 118 14.08 -10.66 -2.39
CA GLU A 118 13.88 -12.04 -2.85
C GLU A 118 14.20 -12.24 -4.34
N VAL A 119 13.85 -11.24 -5.18
CA VAL A 119 14.08 -11.30 -6.63
C VAL A 119 15.35 -10.55 -7.07
N GLY A 120 16.18 -10.09 -6.13
CA GLY A 120 17.42 -9.34 -6.43
C GLY A 120 17.18 -7.95 -7.05
N ASN A 121 16.00 -7.38 -6.85
CA ASN A 121 15.61 -6.04 -7.33
C ASN A 121 15.99 -4.92 -6.35
N THR A 122 16.98 -5.17 -5.49
CA THR A 122 17.56 -4.18 -4.58
C THR A 122 18.82 -3.57 -5.18
N VAL A 123 19.06 -2.29 -4.89
CA VAL A 123 20.23 -1.53 -5.32
C VAL A 123 20.83 -0.86 -4.10
N SER A 124 22.06 -1.19 -3.75
CA SER A 124 22.76 -0.55 -2.64
C SER A 124 23.56 0.65 -3.11
N ARG A 125 23.50 1.76 -2.37
CA ARG A 125 24.32 2.95 -2.65
C ARG A 125 25.83 2.66 -2.51
N ALA A 126 26.21 1.67 -1.71
CA ALA A 126 27.60 1.31 -1.46
C ALA A 126 28.30 0.70 -2.69
N ASP A 127 27.52 0.13 -3.61
CA ASP A 127 28.04 -0.56 -4.80
C ASP A 127 28.42 0.42 -5.93
N TYR A 128 28.08 1.71 -5.76
CA TYR A 128 28.27 2.75 -6.78
C TYR A 128 29.06 3.93 -6.24
N ALA A 129 29.77 4.63 -7.13
CA ALA A 129 30.55 5.81 -6.76
C ALA A 129 29.63 7.01 -6.44
N THR A 130 28.65 7.28 -7.30
CA THR A 130 27.76 8.44 -7.18
C THR A 130 26.30 8.06 -6.96
N LEU A 131 25.51 8.98 -6.39
CA LEU A 131 24.06 8.79 -6.26
C LEU A 131 23.38 8.74 -7.63
N ALA A 132 23.94 9.46 -8.62
CA ALA A 132 23.46 9.46 -9.99
C ALA A 132 23.56 8.06 -10.63
N ASP A 133 24.68 7.37 -10.43
CA ASP A 133 24.86 5.99 -10.91
C ASP A 133 23.86 5.04 -10.24
N THR A 134 23.69 5.16 -8.92
CA THR A 134 22.68 4.39 -8.17
C THR A 134 21.27 4.63 -8.73
N PHE A 135 20.95 5.88 -9.07
CA PHE A 135 19.65 6.24 -9.64
C PHE A 135 19.44 5.66 -11.05
N LEU A 136 20.47 5.66 -11.90
CA LEU A 136 20.38 5.04 -13.22
C LEU A 136 20.13 3.54 -13.12
N GLU A 137 20.82 2.87 -12.21
CA GLU A 137 20.63 1.44 -11.98
C GLU A 137 19.24 1.12 -11.42
N MET A 138 18.74 1.96 -10.51
CA MET A 138 17.35 1.88 -10.06
C MET A 138 16.37 1.98 -11.26
N MET A 139 16.56 2.96 -12.14
CA MET A 139 15.73 3.13 -13.34
C MET A 139 15.84 1.95 -14.33
N ARG A 140 17.02 1.33 -14.43
CA ARG A 140 17.23 0.13 -15.26
C ARG A 140 16.51 -1.08 -14.70
N LYS A 141 16.41 -1.23 -13.37
CA LYS A 141 15.70 -2.36 -12.76
C LYS A 141 14.19 -2.17 -12.66
N ILE A 142 13.70 -0.94 -12.49
CA ILE A 142 12.26 -0.68 -12.40
C ILE A 142 11.54 -1.08 -13.70
N LYS A 143 10.35 -1.67 -13.54
CA LYS A 143 9.40 -1.96 -14.63
C LYS A 143 8.32 -0.88 -14.67
N PHE A 144 8.00 -0.39 -15.86
CA PHE A 144 6.88 0.54 -16.04
C PHE A 144 5.60 -0.24 -16.30
N SER A 145 4.47 0.33 -15.91
CA SER A 145 3.14 -0.26 -16.13
C SER A 145 2.30 0.61 -17.05
N VAL A 146 1.28 0.01 -17.66
CA VAL A 146 0.30 0.74 -18.46
C VAL A 146 -0.98 0.93 -17.64
N THR A 147 -1.49 2.15 -17.63
CA THR A 147 -2.76 2.51 -16.98
C THR A 147 -3.95 1.97 -17.77
N LYS A 148 -5.14 1.95 -17.15
CA LYS A 148 -6.39 1.58 -17.83
C LYS A 148 -6.64 2.37 -19.12
N ASP A 149 -6.18 3.62 -19.18
CA ASP A 149 -6.36 4.49 -20.34
C ASP A 149 -5.35 4.20 -21.48
N GLY A 150 -4.52 3.16 -21.33
CA GLY A 150 -3.50 2.78 -22.32
C GLY A 150 -2.23 3.64 -22.28
N SER A 151 -2.10 4.54 -21.31
CA SER A 151 -0.92 5.39 -21.16
C SER A 151 0.11 4.77 -20.19
N VAL A 152 1.40 4.94 -20.48
CA VAL A 152 2.46 4.39 -19.62
C VAL A 152 2.58 5.22 -18.33
N SER A 153 2.33 4.59 -17.20
CA SER A 153 2.53 5.14 -15.86
C SER A 153 4.01 5.17 -15.51
N LEU A 154 4.48 6.30 -14.96
CA LEU A 154 5.82 6.41 -14.42
C LEU A 154 5.83 5.92 -12.96
N PRO A 155 6.96 5.35 -12.49
CA PRO A 155 7.09 4.95 -11.11
C PRO A 155 7.14 6.16 -10.18
N GLU A 156 6.55 6.01 -9.00
CA GLU A 156 6.71 6.95 -7.90
C GLU A 156 7.92 6.55 -7.05
N ILE A 157 8.66 7.55 -6.56
CA ILE A 157 9.83 7.33 -5.71
C ILE A 157 9.53 7.87 -4.33
N HIS A 158 9.46 6.97 -3.35
CA HIS A 158 9.30 7.35 -1.95
C HIS A 158 10.66 7.56 -1.31
N VAL A 159 10.89 8.77 -0.77
CA VAL A 159 12.13 9.14 -0.10
C VAL A 159 11.78 9.73 1.26
N HIS A 160 12.55 9.35 2.30
CA HIS A 160 12.37 9.95 3.62
C HIS A 160 12.58 11.48 3.55
N PRO A 161 11.74 12.30 4.22
CA PRO A 161 11.80 13.76 4.12
C PRO A 161 13.19 14.37 4.43
N SER A 162 13.96 13.75 5.33
CA SER A 162 15.32 14.21 5.67
C SER A 162 16.28 14.18 4.48
N ASN A 163 16.06 13.27 3.52
CA ASN A 163 16.98 13.00 2.41
C ASN A 163 16.45 13.54 1.08
N ALA A 164 15.15 13.85 0.98
CA ALA A 164 14.50 14.25 -0.26
C ALA A 164 15.16 15.46 -0.94
N LYS A 165 15.46 16.53 -0.18
CA LYS A 165 16.12 17.73 -0.73
C LYS A 165 17.49 17.41 -1.30
N ARG A 166 18.33 16.73 -0.51
CA ARG A 166 19.68 16.31 -0.91
C ARG A 166 19.64 15.46 -2.18
N PHE A 167 18.71 14.50 -2.23
CA PHE A 167 18.53 13.62 -3.38
C PHE A 167 18.21 14.40 -4.66
N ILE A 168 17.24 15.31 -4.60
CA ILE A 168 16.84 16.14 -5.74
C ILE A 168 17.98 17.05 -6.20
N ASP A 169 18.66 17.72 -5.26
CA ASP A 169 19.72 18.67 -5.59
C ASP A 169 20.94 17.97 -6.23
N GLU A 170 21.30 16.78 -5.75
CA GLU A 170 22.41 16.00 -6.28
C GLU A 170 22.13 15.49 -7.71
N LEU A 171 20.88 15.12 -8.00
CA LEU A 171 20.45 14.76 -9.35
C LEU A 171 20.40 15.96 -10.30
N ARG A 172 20.00 17.14 -9.82
CA ARG A 172 19.95 18.37 -10.63
C ARG A 172 21.32 18.91 -11.01
N ARG A 173 22.36 18.62 -10.22
CA ARG A 173 23.74 19.05 -10.46
C ARG A 173 24.45 18.21 -11.52
N GLN A 174 23.85 17.11 -11.98
CA GLN A 174 24.47 16.23 -12.96
C GLN A 174 24.55 16.88 -14.36
N PRO A 175 25.55 16.49 -15.18
CA PRO A 175 25.73 17.03 -16.52
C PRO A 175 24.60 16.61 -17.47
N ALA A 176 24.47 17.31 -18.60
CA ALA A 176 23.44 17.03 -19.61
C ALA A 176 23.50 15.59 -20.19
N SER A 177 24.67 14.94 -20.15
CA SER A 177 24.82 13.53 -20.54
C SER A 177 23.97 12.59 -19.69
N PHE A 178 23.92 12.84 -18.37
CA PHE A 178 23.09 12.07 -17.44
C PHE A 178 21.60 12.18 -17.78
N SER A 179 21.11 13.41 -18.04
CA SER A 179 19.70 13.61 -18.42
C SER A 179 19.34 12.89 -19.72
N ARG A 180 20.26 12.84 -20.70
CA ARG A 180 20.05 12.07 -21.94
C ARG A 180 19.95 10.58 -21.66
N GLU A 181 20.83 10.05 -20.82
CA GLU A 181 20.80 8.62 -20.46
C GLU A 181 19.48 8.25 -19.77
N VAL A 182 19.01 9.07 -18.83
CA VAL A 182 17.70 8.89 -18.18
C VAL A 182 16.57 8.88 -19.22
N GLN A 183 16.59 9.77 -20.22
CA GLN A 183 15.59 9.80 -21.27
C GLN A 183 15.62 8.54 -22.15
N VAL A 184 16.81 8.04 -22.50
CA VAL A 184 16.97 6.80 -23.26
C VAL A 184 16.38 5.62 -22.50
N ILE A 185 16.75 5.45 -21.22
CA ILE A 185 16.21 4.37 -20.37
C ILE A 185 14.69 4.49 -20.27
N LYS A 186 14.18 5.71 -20.05
CA LYS A 186 12.73 5.96 -19.96
C LYS A 186 12.00 5.60 -21.25
N ALA A 187 12.57 5.89 -22.42
CA ALA A 187 11.99 5.55 -23.72
C ALA A 187 11.96 4.02 -23.93
N GLN A 188 13.07 3.33 -23.64
CA GLN A 188 13.15 1.87 -23.73
C GLN A 188 12.13 1.18 -22.82
N LYS A 189 12.04 1.61 -21.55
CA LYS A 189 11.10 1.06 -20.58
C LYS A 189 9.64 1.33 -20.94
N ARG A 190 9.36 2.46 -21.60
CA ARG A 190 8.02 2.75 -22.13
C ARG A 190 7.60 1.79 -23.23
N LEU A 191 8.48 1.50 -24.18
CA LEU A 191 8.20 0.55 -25.26
C LEU A 191 7.98 -0.85 -24.70
N SER A 192 8.88 -1.30 -23.83
CA SER A 192 8.75 -2.61 -23.16
C SER A 192 7.43 -2.75 -22.38
N ALA A 193 7.00 -1.70 -21.67
CA ALA A 193 5.72 -1.73 -20.96
C ALA A 193 4.50 -1.86 -21.90
N LEU A 194 4.54 -1.22 -23.07
CA LEU A 194 3.48 -1.35 -24.08
C LEU A 194 3.47 -2.74 -24.72
N GLU A 195 4.65 -3.30 -25.02
CA GLU A 195 4.79 -4.65 -25.55
C GLU A 195 4.24 -5.71 -24.59
N ASP A 196 4.59 -5.60 -23.30
CA ASP A 196 4.08 -6.47 -22.25
C ASP A 196 2.56 -6.38 -22.11
N GLU A 197 2.00 -5.17 -22.18
CA GLU A 197 0.56 -4.96 -22.10
C GLU A 197 -0.17 -5.53 -23.33
N LEU A 198 0.40 -5.36 -24.53
CA LEU A 198 -0.12 -6.00 -25.74
C LEU A 198 -0.08 -7.53 -25.64
N ALA A 199 0.98 -8.10 -25.06
CA ALA A 199 1.07 -9.54 -24.82
C ALA A 199 0.01 -10.01 -23.81
N ARG A 200 -0.22 -9.26 -22.73
CA ARG A 200 -1.27 -9.54 -21.74
C ARG A 200 -2.67 -9.51 -22.38
N LEU A 201 -2.96 -8.49 -23.19
CA LEU A 201 -4.24 -8.35 -23.89
C LEU A 201 -4.48 -9.48 -24.88
N LYS A 202 -3.46 -9.87 -25.67
CA LYS A 202 -3.55 -11.02 -26.57
C LYS A 202 -3.92 -12.30 -25.82
N LYS A 203 -3.27 -12.56 -24.68
CA LYS A 203 -3.59 -13.71 -23.83
C LYS A 203 -5.02 -13.65 -23.32
N PHE A 204 -5.45 -12.48 -22.83
CA PHE A 204 -6.81 -12.29 -22.32
C PHE A 204 -7.88 -12.55 -23.38
N TYR A 205 -7.75 -11.95 -24.58
CA TYR A 205 -8.72 -12.17 -25.66
C TYR A 205 -8.74 -13.62 -26.14
N SER A 206 -7.58 -14.28 -26.22
CA SER A 206 -7.52 -15.69 -26.62
C SER A 206 -8.25 -16.63 -25.65
N GLN A 207 -8.29 -16.29 -24.35
CA GLN A 207 -9.01 -17.04 -23.33
C GLN A 207 -10.53 -16.81 -23.42
N GLN A 208 -10.96 -15.58 -23.70
CA GLN A 208 -12.38 -15.29 -23.89
C GLN A 208 -12.96 -16.01 -25.11
N GLU A 209 -12.22 -16.06 -26.22
CA GLU A 209 -12.66 -16.78 -27.43
C GLU A 209 -12.77 -18.30 -27.23
N SER A 210 -12.02 -18.90 -26.29
CA SER A 210 -12.18 -20.30 -25.92
C SER A 210 -13.38 -20.54 -25.00
N GLU A 211 -13.66 -19.62 -24.08
CA GLU A 211 -14.81 -19.72 -23.16
C GLU A 211 -16.16 -19.47 -23.87
N GLU A 212 -16.19 -18.66 -24.93
CA GLU A 212 -17.42 -18.41 -25.73
C GLU A 212 -17.76 -19.52 -26.73
N ARG A 213 -16.85 -20.49 -26.94
CA ARG A 213 -17.05 -21.64 -27.85
C ARG A 213 -17.48 -22.92 -27.13
N GLU A 214 -17.49 -22.92 -25.80
CA GLU A 214 -18.04 -23.98 -24.95
C GLU A 214 -19.49 -23.65 -24.54
#